data_AF-A0A971SAQ0-F1
#
_entry.id   AF-A0A971SAQ0-F1
#
_cell.length_a   1.000
_cell.length_b   1.000
_cell.length_c   1.000
_cell.angle_alpha   90.00
_cell.angle_beta   90.00
_cell.angle_gamma   90.00
#
_symmetry.space_group_name_H-M   'P 1'
#
loop_
_entity.id
_entity.type
_entity.pdbx_description
1 polymer ?
#
loop_
_entity_poly.entity_id
_entity_poly.type
_entity_poly.pdbx_seq_one_letter_code
_entity_poly.pdbx_strand_id
1 'polypeptide(L)'
;MPTYDYECEKCGRFEMMQKITAPPLETCPNCGSPVRKLVSKNVAIIFKGSGFYTTDNRQKDYARKLNKERQSESEALADGDIESFLAESDKTDAKLAEGL
;
A
#
# COMPACT_ATOMS: atom_id res chain seq x y z
N MET A 1 1.31 -27.26 -30.86
CA MET A 1 1.10 -28.02 -29.61
C MET A 1 1.56 -27.13 -28.47
N PRO A 2 0.74 -26.84 -27.44
CA PRO A 2 1.20 -26.07 -26.29
C PRO A 2 2.38 -26.73 -25.59
N THR A 3 3.32 -25.90 -25.13
CA THR A 3 4.40 -26.33 -24.23
C THR A 3 4.01 -25.94 -22.81
N TYR A 4 4.19 -26.85 -21.87
CA TYR A 4 3.96 -26.61 -20.45
C TYR A 4 5.25 -26.80 -19.67
N ASP A 5 5.42 -25.94 -18.67
CA ASP A 5 6.53 -26.01 -17.73
C ASP A 5 6.17 -26.97 -16.60
N TYR A 6 7.10 -27.85 -16.24
CA TYR A 6 6.98 -28.76 -15.11
C TYR A 6 8.20 -28.63 -14.21
N GLU A 7 8.01 -28.93 -12.92
CA GLU A 7 9.09 -28.99 -11.95
C GLU A 7 9.10 -30.34 -11.25
N CYS A 8 10.26 -31.00 -11.30
CA CYS A 8 10.57 -32.19 -10.54
C CYS A 8 11.50 -31.81 -9.38
N GLU A 9 11.23 -32.32 -8.19
CA GLU A 9 12.07 -32.06 -7.01
C GLU A 9 13.50 -32.59 -7.14
N LYS A 10 13.71 -33.65 -7.95
CA LYS A 10 15.03 -34.27 -8.13
C LYS A 10 15.79 -33.77 -9.36
N CYS A 11 15.10 -33.53 -10.47
CA CYS A 11 15.73 -33.15 -11.74
C CYS A 11 15.66 -31.65 -12.03
N GLY A 12 14.80 -30.90 -11.34
CA GLY A 12 14.55 -29.49 -11.60
C GLY A 12 13.46 -29.25 -12.64
N ARG A 13 13.54 -28.09 -13.31
CA ARG A 13 12.52 -27.61 -14.25
C ARG A 13 12.77 -28.13 -15.66
N PHE A 14 11.69 -28.49 -16.35
CA PHE A 14 11.72 -28.93 -17.74
C PHE A 14 10.44 -28.54 -18.48
N GLU A 15 10.54 -28.46 -19.80
CA GLU A 15 9.43 -28.13 -20.69
C GLU A 15 8.92 -29.39 -21.39
N MET A 16 7.60 -29.52 -21.54
CA MET A 16 6.98 -30.64 -22.24
C MET A 16 5.85 -30.17 -23.17
N MET A 17 5.90 -30.61 -24.43
CA MET A 17 4.80 -30.39 -25.37
C MET A 17 3.65 -31.35 -25.06
N GLN A 18 2.46 -30.82 -24.77
CA GLN A 18 1.26 -31.63 -24.55
C GLN A 18 0.07 -31.06 -25.30
N LYS A 19 -0.85 -31.94 -25.70
CA LYS A 19 -2.15 -31.51 -26.22
C LYS A 19 -2.94 -30.84 -25.09
N ILE A 20 -3.72 -29.82 -25.45
CA ILE A 20 -4.55 -29.09 -24.48
C ILE A 20 -5.62 -29.98 -23.83
N THR A 21 -6.03 -31.05 -24.51
CA THR A 21 -7.03 -32.02 -24.05
C THR A 21 -6.42 -33.20 -23.30
N ALA A 22 -5.09 -33.31 -23.24
CA ALA A 22 -4.43 -34.42 -22.54
C ALA A 22 -4.38 -34.15 -21.03
N PRO A 23 -4.41 -35.20 -20.20
CA PRO A 23 -4.18 -35.05 -18.77
C PRO A 23 -2.76 -34.52 -18.51
N PRO A 24 -2.56 -33.74 -17.43
CA PRO A 24 -1.24 -33.25 -17.05
C PRO A 24 -0.31 -34.40 -16.67
N LEU A 25 1.00 -34.15 -16.78
CA LEU A 25 2.01 -35.12 -16.38
C LEU A 25 2.06 -35.22 -14.86
N GLU A 26 2.00 -36.43 -14.31
CA GLU A 26 2.16 -36.67 -12.87
C GLU A 26 3.56 -37.18 -12.50
N THR A 27 4.28 -37.80 -13.45
CA THR A 27 5.58 -38.43 -13.23
C THR A 27 6.67 -37.87 -14.13
N CYS A 28 7.86 -37.67 -13.57
CA CYS A 28 9.02 -37.20 -14.32
C CYS A 28 9.52 -38.27 -15.30
N PRO A 29 9.72 -37.97 -16.59
CA PRO A 29 10.18 -38.95 -17.57
C PRO A 29 11.64 -39.37 -17.37
N ASN A 30 12.43 -38.60 -16.60
CA ASN A 30 13.84 -38.90 -16.34
C ASN A 30 14.05 -39.78 -15.08
N CYS A 31 13.28 -39.54 -14.02
CA CYS A 31 13.53 -40.17 -12.72
C CYS A 31 12.30 -40.82 -12.06
N GLY A 32 11.13 -40.78 -12.70
CA GLY A 32 9.88 -41.39 -12.21
C GLY A 32 9.28 -40.75 -10.95
N SER A 33 9.88 -39.67 -10.43
CA SER A 33 9.40 -38.97 -9.24
C SER A 33 8.20 -38.05 -9.59
N PRO A 34 7.35 -37.69 -8.60
CA PRO A 34 6.22 -36.82 -8.85
C PRO A 34 6.65 -35.45 -9.39
N VAL A 35 5.83 -34.86 -10.27
CA VAL A 35 6.07 -33.53 -10.84
C VAL A 35 4.89 -32.61 -10.62
N ARG A 36 5.16 -31.31 -10.58
CA ARG A 36 4.15 -30.26 -10.55
C ARG A 36 4.16 -29.45 -11.83
N LYS A 37 2.99 -29.14 -12.37
CA LYS A 37 2.84 -28.21 -13.48
C LYS A 37 3.06 -26.79 -12.98
N LEU A 38 3.97 -26.06 -13.61
CA LEU A 38 4.20 -24.65 -13.33
C LEU A 38 3.26 -23.81 -14.21
N VAL A 39 2.52 -22.90 -13.57
CA VAL A 39 1.80 -21.84 -14.28
C VAL A 39 2.80 -20.71 -14.47
N SER A 40 3.18 -20.45 -15.74
CA SER A 40 4.18 -19.44 -16.07
C SER A 40 3.78 -18.09 -15.48
N LYS A 41 4.69 -17.44 -14.76
CA LYS A 41 4.44 -16.18 -14.02
C LYS A 41 4.11 -14.98 -14.93
N ASN A 42 4.27 -15.13 -16.24
CA ASN A 42 4.12 -14.05 -17.22
C ASN A 42 2.68 -13.93 -17.77
N VAL A 43 1.67 -14.31 -16.98
CA VAL A 43 0.27 -14.04 -17.33
C VAL A 43 -0.05 -12.61 -16.90
N ALA A 44 -0.19 -11.70 -17.88
CA ALA A 44 -0.70 -10.37 -17.64
C ALA A 44 -2.18 -10.46 -17.25
N ILE A 45 -2.48 -10.41 -15.95
CA ILE A 45 -3.86 -10.41 -15.46
C ILE A 45 -4.40 -8.98 -15.59
N ILE A 46 -5.33 -8.77 -16.52
CA ILE A 46 -5.99 -7.47 -16.73
C ILE A 46 -7.39 -7.54 -16.11
N PHE A 47 -7.58 -6.84 -14.98
CA PHE A 47 -8.89 -6.72 -14.34
C PHE A 47 -9.68 -5.57 -14.99
N LYS A 48 -10.59 -5.90 -15.91
CA LYS A 48 -11.53 -4.93 -16.49
C LYS A 48 -12.73 -4.75 -15.55
N GLY A 49 -12.63 -3.80 -14.61
CA GLY A 49 -13.73 -3.46 -13.70
C GLY A 49 -13.50 -2.08 -13.05
N SER A 50 -14.56 -1.29 -12.92
CA SER A 50 -14.53 0.08 -12.36
C SER A 50 -14.19 0.16 -10.86
N GLY A 51 -14.08 -0.99 -10.17
CA GLY A 51 -13.92 -1.08 -8.72
C GLY A 51 -12.56 -1.55 -8.22
N PHE A 52 -11.65 -2.03 -9.07
CA PHE A 52 -10.36 -2.61 -8.65
C PHE A 52 -9.24 -1.55 -8.48
N TYR A 53 -9.29 -0.45 -9.24
CA TYR A 53 -8.24 0.58 -9.21
C TYR A 53 -8.52 1.76 -8.26
N THR A 54 -9.79 1.98 -7.90
CA THR A 54 -10.23 3.19 -7.18
C THR A 54 -10.34 3.01 -5.67
N THR A 55 -10.38 1.77 -5.18
CA THR A 55 -10.66 1.42 -3.78
C THR A 55 -9.42 1.38 -2.88
N ASP A 56 -8.21 1.16 -3.44
CA ASP A 56 -6.99 1.03 -2.62
C ASP A 56 -6.23 2.35 -2.43
N ASN A 57 -6.56 3.40 -3.20
CA ASN A 57 -5.94 4.71 -3.05
C ASN A 57 -6.60 5.52 -1.93
N ARG A 58 -6.23 5.22 -0.68
CA ARG A 58 -6.62 5.92 0.54
C ARG A 58 -6.03 7.34 0.68
N GLN A 59 -5.52 7.94 -0.40
CA GLN A 59 -4.90 9.26 -0.40
C GLN A 59 -5.89 10.37 0.02
N LYS A 60 -7.18 10.23 -0.28
CA LYS A 60 -8.20 11.22 0.10
C LYS A 60 -8.43 11.28 1.61
N ASP A 61 -8.40 10.14 2.30
CA ASP A 61 -8.56 10.11 3.77
C ASP A 61 -7.30 10.61 4.48
N TYR A 62 -6.12 10.29 3.93
CA TYR A 62 -4.85 10.79 4.47
C TYR A 62 -4.73 12.31 4.30
N ALA A 63 -5.07 12.86 3.13
CA ALA A 63 -5.06 14.29 2.88
C ALA A 63 -6.07 15.05 3.76
N ARG A 64 -7.25 14.47 4.01
CA ARG A 64 -8.25 15.04 4.93
C ARG A 64 -7.77 15.05 6.38
N LYS A 65 -7.11 13.97 6.84
CA LYS A 65 -6.51 13.93 8.19
C LYS A 65 -5.40 14.96 8.35
N LEU A 66 -4.48 15.03 7.39
CA LEU A 66 -3.36 15.97 7.42
C LEU A 66 -3.84 17.43 7.44
N ASN A 67 -4.87 17.77 6.66
CA ASN A 67 -5.45 19.11 6.67
C ASN A 67 -6.12 19.45 8.01
N LYS A 68 -6.76 18.47 8.66
CA LYS A 68 -7.40 18.67 9.97
C LYS A 68 -6.38 18.88 11.09
N GLU A 69 -5.29 18.09 11.09
CA GLU A 69 -4.18 18.24 12.05
C GLU A 69 -3.51 19.61 11.89
N ARG A 70 -3.23 20.04 10.64
CA ARG A 70 -2.66 21.36 10.37
C ARG A 70 -3.57 22.52 10.79
N GLN A 71 -4.89 22.38 10.65
CA GLN A 71 -5.85 23.39 11.12
C GLN A 71 -5.82 23.51 12.65
N SER A 72 -5.86 22.37 13.38
CA SER A 72 -5.79 22.40 14.84
C SER A 72 -4.47 22.95 15.38
N GLU A 73 -3.36 22.70 14.69
CA GLU A 73 -2.05 23.23 15.08
C GLU A 73 -1.99 24.75 14.85
N SER A 74 -2.54 25.24 13.73
CA SER A 74 -2.62 26.68 13.47
C SER A 74 -3.56 27.43 14.42
N GLU A 75 -4.65 26.80 14.85
CA GLU A 75 -5.58 27.38 15.84
C GLU A 75 -4.91 27.45 17.22
N ALA A 76 -4.22 26.38 17.64
CA ALA A 76 -3.50 26.37 18.92
C ALA A 76 -2.34 27.39 18.98
N LEU A 77 -1.63 27.61 17.86
CA LEU A 77 -0.61 28.65 17.75
C LEU A 77 -1.22 30.05 17.85
N ALA A 78 -2.35 30.30 17.18
CA ALA A 78 -3.04 31.59 17.25
C ALA A 78 -3.58 31.90 18.66
N ASP A 79 -4.14 30.89 19.34
CA ASP A 79 -4.64 31.06 20.71
C ASP A 79 -3.48 31.35 21.69
N GLY A 80 -2.34 30.67 21.54
CA GLY A 80 -1.15 30.92 22.36
C GLY A 80 -0.55 32.32 22.17
N ASP A 81 -0.53 32.82 20.93
CA ASP A 81 -0.09 34.19 20.65
C ASP A 81 -1.03 35.21 21.30
N ILE A 82 -2.36 35.02 21.21
CA ILE A 82 -3.36 35.91 21.83
C ILE A 82 -3.22 35.94 23.36
N GLU A 83 -3.04 34.78 24.00
CA GLU A 83 -2.82 34.72 25.45
C GLU A 83 -1.55 35.45 25.88
N SER A 84 -0.48 35.37 25.07
CA SER A 84 0.77 36.08 25.36
C SER A 84 0.61 37.60 25.28
N PHE A 85 -0.14 38.11 24.29
CA PHE A 85 -0.44 39.54 24.15
C PHE A 85 -1.31 40.07 25.29
N LEU A 86 -2.31 39.30 25.76
CA LEU A 86 -3.14 39.67 26.90
C LEU A 86 -2.34 39.69 28.21
N ALA A 87 -1.44 38.71 28.40
CA ALA A 87 -0.55 38.69 29.55
C ALA A 87 0.48 39.84 29.54
N GLU A 88 0.87 40.34 28.37
CA GLU A 88 1.70 41.53 28.24
C GLU A 88 0.89 42.81 28.52
N SER A 89 -0.36 42.91 28.04
CA SER A 89 -1.21 44.07 28.34
C SER A 89 -1.50 44.21 29.83
N ASP A 90 -1.83 43.11 30.51
CA ASP A 90 -2.11 43.11 31.95
C ASP A 90 -0.89 43.58 32.78
N LYS A 91 0.33 43.22 32.34
CA LYS A 91 1.59 43.67 32.98
C LYS A 91 1.87 45.15 32.71
N THR A 92 1.49 45.67 31.55
CA THR A 92 1.62 47.11 31.25
C THR A 92 0.62 47.93 32.06
N ASP A 93 -0.62 47.45 32.21
CA ASP A 93 -1.66 48.10 33.02
C ASP A 93 -1.30 48.11 34.52
N ALA A 94 -0.74 47.01 35.04
CA ALA A 94 -0.25 46.94 36.43
C ALA A 94 0.89 47.95 36.71
N LYS A 95 1.83 48.10 35.76
CA LYS A 95 2.93 49.07 35.88
C LYS A 95 2.46 50.53 35.81
N LEU A 96 1.37 50.80 35.10
CA LEU A 96 0.76 52.13 35.04
C LEU A 96 0.00 52.49 36.34
N ALA A 97 -0.57 51.50 37.02
CA ALA A 97 -1.28 51.68 38.29
C ALA A 97 -0.34 51.92 39.49
N GLU A 98 0.89 51.41 39.47
CA GLU A 98 1.90 51.61 40.53
C GLU A 98 2.70 52.92 40.38
N GLY A 99 2.58 53.60 39.25
CA GLY A 99 3.31 54.84 38.91
C GLY A 99 2.54 56.15 39.13
N LEU A 100 1.37 56.09 39.77
CA LEU A 100 0.48 57.21 40.11
C LEU A 100 0.26 57.25 41.62
#